data_AF-A0A7J9Q6B7-F1
#
_entry.id   AF-A0A7J9Q6B7-F1
#
_cell.length_a   1.000
_cell.length_b   1.000
_cell.length_c   1.000
_cell.angle_alpha   90.00
_cell.angle_beta   90.00
_cell.angle_gamma   90.00
#
_symmetry.space_group_name_H-M   'P 1'
#
loop_
_entity.id
_entity.type
_entity.pdbx_description
1 polymer ?
#
loop_
_entity_poly.entity_id
_entity_poly.type
_entity_poly.pdbx_seq_one_letter_code
_entity_poly.pdbx_strand_id
1 'polypeptide(L)'
;MPMHNKKSLTERVLELKEKYLQPANIIQKIKKTAKNTALITITSAMLLGYTTSVLSSESINVNDYIQQYNFPAIVQMYLKPLEELDQSEKEFIDLLQDLPEDKQKDYAKDIYKNKSLTPELLEKIKQEQTAEKPITIDDKIDKITQKPENPVDIYAVIANGADDENLRGCQITSMLSFYRLLKDVGVSDDNITFFLYQSYTKDIIHTRLYEIKMKGDKETREDMLKNFPSDKSEVSIDFEKFKEKDVLKSISKLNSDNNDFVYILLASHGTKSGKLKFLDGYIESNELKRQLKKVDGTIILMIDSCYSGKFLKNLGYLDNYIGIASAPEDSLSGGGGFPYYLIRYFRKDNTASISKLVEDANNGELKRLKFPPMVIFPNKNAANIPLIPLEYNLKTD
;
A
#
# COMPACT_ATOMS: atom_id res chain seq x y z
N MET A 1 -6.09 -74.28 -5.22
CA MET A 1 -6.97 -73.52 -4.33
C MET A 1 -6.53 -73.77 -2.89
N PRO A 2 -6.07 -72.77 -2.13
CA PRO A 2 -5.77 -72.99 -0.72
C PRO A 2 -7.07 -72.94 0.09
N MET A 3 -7.36 -73.99 0.86
CA MET A 3 -8.45 -73.99 1.83
C MET A 3 -8.06 -73.05 2.99
N HIS A 4 -8.74 -71.90 3.08
CA HIS A 4 -8.62 -71.03 4.24
C HIS A 4 -9.29 -71.69 5.46
N ASN A 5 -8.45 -72.13 6.39
CA ASN A 5 -8.86 -72.65 7.68
C ASN A 5 -9.46 -71.50 8.50
N LYS A 6 -10.79 -71.39 8.55
CA LYS A 6 -11.48 -70.37 9.33
C LYS A 6 -11.39 -70.75 10.81
N LYS A 7 -10.54 -70.06 11.57
CA LYS A 7 -10.54 -70.11 13.05
C LYS A 7 -11.97 -70.04 13.58
N SER A 8 -12.29 -70.93 14.52
CA SER A 8 -13.61 -70.98 15.13
C SER A 8 -13.89 -69.68 15.90
N LEU A 9 -15.18 -69.37 16.09
CA LEU A 9 -15.60 -68.20 16.86
C LEU A 9 -14.97 -68.22 18.28
N THR A 10 -14.85 -69.40 18.87
CA THR A 10 -14.27 -69.62 20.20
C THR A 10 -12.80 -69.22 20.27
N GLU A 11 -12.00 -69.58 19.26
CA GLU A 11 -10.58 -69.20 19.19
C GLU A 11 -10.41 -67.69 19.06
N ARG A 12 -11.27 -67.04 18.27
CA ARG A 12 -11.25 -65.57 18.12
C ARG A 12 -11.62 -64.86 19.43
N VAL A 13 -12.59 -65.41 20.19
CA VAL A 13 -12.98 -64.85 21.49
C VAL A 13 -11.87 -65.03 22.53
N LEU A 14 -11.17 -66.17 22.52
CA LEU A 14 -10.04 -66.42 23.43
C LEU A 14 -8.87 -65.46 23.15
N GLU A 15 -8.54 -65.29 21.87
CA GLU A 15 -7.48 -64.39 21.40
C GLU A 15 -7.79 -62.92 21.76
N LEU A 16 -9.06 -62.50 21.68
CA LEU A 16 -9.49 -61.17 22.13
C LEU A 16 -9.40 -61.01 23.66
N LYS A 17 -9.73 -62.04 24.44
CA LYS A 17 -9.57 -61.99 25.91
C LYS A 17 -8.09 -61.87 26.30
N GLU A 18 -7.21 -62.67 25.70
CA GLU A 18 -5.77 -62.59 25.97
C GLU A 18 -5.15 -61.28 25.51
N LYS A 19 -5.67 -60.65 24.45
CA LYS A 19 -5.13 -59.40 23.93
C LYS A 19 -5.60 -58.16 24.70
N TYR A 20 -6.86 -58.13 25.14
CA TYR A 20 -7.49 -56.91 25.64
C TYR A 20 -7.84 -56.91 27.13
N LEU A 21 -7.87 -58.07 27.80
CA LEU A 21 -8.21 -58.20 29.22
C LEU A 21 -6.99 -58.54 30.11
N GLN A 22 -5.77 -58.40 29.60
CA GLN A 22 -4.56 -58.53 30.41
C GLN A 22 -4.57 -57.49 31.55
N PRO A 23 -4.48 -57.92 32.82
CA PRO A 23 -4.53 -57.02 33.97
C PRO A 23 -3.50 -55.87 33.88
N ALA A 24 -2.34 -56.14 33.28
CA ALA A 24 -1.28 -55.15 33.08
C ALA A 24 -1.72 -53.96 32.20
N ASN A 25 -2.45 -54.22 31.11
CA ASN A 25 -2.91 -53.18 30.17
C ASN A 25 -4.01 -52.32 30.81
N ILE A 26 -4.88 -52.93 31.63
CA ILE A 26 -5.94 -52.23 32.35
C ILE A 26 -5.34 -51.32 33.44
N ILE A 27 -4.37 -51.84 34.22
CA ILE A 27 -3.68 -51.08 35.27
C ILE A 27 -2.90 -49.89 34.69
N GLN A 28 -2.25 -50.06 33.54
CA GLN A 28 -1.53 -48.97 32.88
C GLN A 28 -2.48 -47.87 32.37
N LYS A 29 -3.65 -48.26 31.84
CA LYS A 29 -4.67 -47.31 31.37
C LYS A 29 -5.28 -46.53 32.54
N ILE A 30 -5.57 -47.18 33.66
CA ILE A 30 -6.05 -46.52 34.90
C ILE A 30 -5.01 -45.55 35.45
N LYS A 31 -3.73 -45.95 35.52
CA LYS A 31 -2.64 -45.05 35.96
C LYS A 31 -2.48 -43.82 35.05
N LYS A 32 -2.66 -43.97 33.73
CA LYS A 32 -2.60 -42.85 32.77
C LYS A 32 -3.78 -41.89 32.95
N THR A 33 -5.00 -42.42 33.14
CA THR A 33 -6.19 -41.60 33.38
C THR A 33 -6.08 -40.82 34.69
N ALA A 34 -5.63 -41.46 35.79
CA ALA A 34 -5.48 -40.79 37.08
C ALA A 34 -4.45 -39.64 37.05
N LYS A 35 -3.31 -39.83 36.35
CA LYS A 35 -2.31 -38.76 36.14
C LYS A 35 -2.87 -37.59 35.34
N ASN A 36 -3.64 -37.86 34.30
CA ASN A 36 -4.25 -36.82 33.47
C ASN A 36 -5.31 -36.02 34.24
N THR A 37 -6.14 -36.69 35.06
CA THR A 37 -7.12 -36.00 35.90
C THR A 37 -6.45 -35.10 36.93
N ALA A 38 -5.39 -35.56 37.60
CA ALA A 38 -4.66 -34.74 38.57
C ALA A 38 -4.01 -33.50 37.93
N LEU A 39 -3.47 -33.64 36.72
CA LEU A 39 -2.87 -32.52 35.98
C LEU A 39 -3.90 -31.44 35.63
N ILE A 40 -5.08 -31.84 35.15
CA ILE A 40 -6.18 -30.94 34.80
C ILE A 40 -6.68 -30.17 36.03
N THR A 41 -6.82 -30.84 37.17
CA THR A 41 -7.27 -30.18 38.42
C THR A 41 -6.27 -29.13 38.90
N ILE A 42 -4.97 -29.39 38.82
CA ILE A 42 -3.92 -28.43 39.22
C ILE A 42 -3.90 -27.21 38.29
N THR A 43 -4.00 -27.42 36.97
CA THR A 43 -4.03 -26.30 36.02
C THR A 43 -5.27 -25.43 36.20
N SER A 44 -6.42 -26.04 36.48
CA SER A 44 -7.68 -25.32 36.72
C SER A 44 -7.62 -24.46 38.00
N ALA A 45 -7.01 -24.98 39.07
CA ALA A 45 -6.83 -24.24 40.32
C ALA A 45 -5.85 -23.06 40.17
N MET A 46 -4.78 -23.22 39.37
CA MET A 46 -3.87 -22.11 39.06
C MET A 46 -4.55 -21.01 38.24
N LEU A 47 -5.41 -21.37 37.27
CA LEU A 47 -6.18 -20.39 36.50
C LEU A 47 -7.17 -19.61 37.40
N LEU A 48 -7.87 -20.30 38.30
CA LEU A 48 -8.82 -19.66 39.21
C LEU A 48 -8.11 -18.72 40.19
N GLY A 49 -6.94 -19.09 40.72
CA GLY A 49 -6.13 -18.23 41.58
C GLY A 49 -5.68 -16.93 40.89
N TYR A 50 -5.30 -17.02 39.61
CA TYR A 50 -4.91 -15.85 38.81
C TYR A 50 -6.06 -14.85 38.62
N THR A 51 -7.30 -15.34 38.45
CA THR A 51 -8.46 -14.43 38.24
C THR A 51 -8.82 -13.62 39.48
N THR A 52 -8.53 -14.13 40.70
CA THR A 52 -8.85 -13.43 41.94
C THR A 52 -7.80 -12.40 42.36
N SER A 53 -6.57 -12.46 41.85
CA SER A 53 -5.49 -11.52 42.19
C SER A 53 -5.43 -10.27 41.31
N VAL A 54 -6.16 -10.24 40.19
CA VAL A 54 -6.16 -9.11 39.23
C VAL A 54 -7.23 -8.06 39.54
N LEU A 55 -8.16 -8.32 40.48
CA LEU A 55 -9.30 -7.44 40.77
C LEU A 55 -9.06 -6.41 41.89
N SER A 56 -7.80 -6.19 42.30
CA SER A 56 -7.42 -5.10 43.20
C SER A 56 -6.40 -4.19 42.53
N SER A 57 -6.70 -3.67 41.33
CA SER A 57 -5.91 -2.57 40.78
C SER A 57 -6.31 -1.29 41.50
N GLU A 58 -5.38 -0.68 42.22
CA GLU A 58 -5.50 0.70 42.70
C GLU A 58 -5.97 1.60 41.54
N SER A 59 -6.91 2.51 41.81
CA SER A 59 -7.31 3.51 40.83
C SER A 59 -6.11 4.40 40.53
N ILE A 60 -5.82 4.59 39.24
CA ILE A 60 -4.66 5.40 38.81
C ILE A 60 -5.20 6.76 38.35
N ASN A 61 -4.57 7.84 38.82
CA ASN A 61 -4.92 9.19 38.38
C ASN A 61 -4.60 9.39 36.90
N VAL A 62 -5.53 9.97 36.13
CA VAL A 62 -5.36 10.22 34.70
C VAL A 62 -4.13 11.09 34.40
N ASN A 63 -3.79 12.06 35.26
CA ASN A 63 -2.63 12.92 35.03
C ASN A 63 -1.32 12.15 35.14
N ASP A 64 -1.26 11.12 35.97
CA ASP A 64 -0.08 10.27 36.10
C ASP A 64 -0.03 9.25 34.96
N TYR A 65 -1.19 8.68 34.59
CA TYR A 65 -1.28 7.69 33.53
C TYR A 65 -0.93 8.26 32.15
N ILE A 66 -1.34 9.49 31.83
CA ILE A 66 -1.09 10.07 30.50
C ILE A 66 0.33 10.60 30.32
N GLN A 67 1.12 10.77 31.39
CA GLN A 67 2.50 11.27 31.30
C GLN A 67 3.44 10.31 30.57
N GLN A 68 3.11 9.02 30.55
CA GLN A 68 3.88 8.03 29.79
C GLN A 68 3.66 8.15 28.27
N TYR A 69 2.64 8.90 27.84
CA TYR A 69 2.27 9.08 26.45
C TYR A 69 2.65 10.49 25.96
N ASN A 70 3.15 10.59 24.73
CA ASN A 70 3.53 11.87 24.12
C ASN A 70 2.33 12.57 23.47
N PHE A 71 1.20 12.66 24.19
CA PHE A 71 -0.01 13.28 23.67
C PHE A 71 0.18 14.79 23.47
N PRO A 72 -0.42 15.39 22.42
CA PRO A 72 -0.51 16.83 22.29
C PRO A 72 -1.18 17.46 23.52
N ALA A 73 -0.72 18.65 23.94
CA ALA A 73 -1.21 19.32 25.15
C ALA A 73 -2.75 19.49 25.17
N ILE A 74 -3.38 19.69 24.01
CA ILE A 74 -4.83 19.81 23.89
C ILE A 74 -5.56 18.47 24.16
N VAL A 75 -4.95 17.34 23.78
CA VAL A 75 -5.50 16.00 24.04
C VAL A 75 -5.40 15.71 25.54
N GLN A 76 -4.26 15.99 26.16
CA GLN A 76 -4.09 15.85 27.61
C GLN A 76 -5.12 16.67 28.39
N MET A 77 -5.38 17.92 27.96
CA MET A 77 -6.42 18.77 28.57
C MET A 77 -7.81 18.14 28.47
N TYR A 78 -8.13 17.50 27.35
CA TYR A 78 -9.43 16.89 27.10
C TYR A 78 -9.67 15.58 27.86
N LEU A 79 -8.62 14.85 28.25
CA LEU A 79 -8.72 13.61 29.02
C LEU A 79 -8.86 13.83 30.55
N LYS A 80 -8.54 15.04 31.05
CA LYS A 80 -8.61 15.36 32.48
C LYS A 80 -9.93 15.05 33.19
N PRO A 81 -11.13 15.15 32.56
CA PRO A 81 -12.39 14.85 33.22
C PRO A 81 -12.54 13.41 33.71
N LEU A 82 -11.70 12.47 33.24
CA LEU A 82 -11.75 11.06 33.68
C LEU A 82 -11.26 10.86 35.12
N GLU A 83 -10.49 11.81 35.68
CA GLU A 83 -9.96 11.78 37.05
C GLU A 83 -9.26 10.47 37.46
N GLU A 84 -9.99 9.47 37.93
CA GLU A 84 -9.49 8.15 38.31
C GLU A 84 -9.88 7.11 37.24
N LEU A 85 -8.87 6.49 36.63
CA LEU A 85 -9.10 5.60 35.49
C LEU A 85 -9.51 4.20 35.91
N ASP A 86 -10.67 3.76 35.42
CA ASP A 86 -11.04 2.36 35.39
C ASP A 86 -10.32 1.59 34.26
N GLN A 87 -10.55 0.28 34.18
CA GLN A 87 -9.89 -0.56 33.19
C GLN A 87 -10.27 -0.21 31.74
N SER A 88 -11.52 0.22 31.52
CA SER A 88 -12.03 0.58 30.19
C SER A 88 -11.45 1.91 29.73
N GLU A 89 -11.26 2.85 30.66
CA GLU A 89 -10.66 4.15 30.40
C GLU A 89 -9.14 4.04 30.15
N LYS A 90 -8.45 3.16 30.88
CA LYS A 90 -7.07 2.78 30.56
C LYS A 90 -6.98 2.21 29.15
N GLU A 91 -7.81 1.22 28.84
CA GLU A 91 -7.87 0.61 27.51
C GLU A 91 -8.15 1.66 26.43
N PHE A 92 -9.09 2.57 26.66
CA PHE A 92 -9.37 3.66 25.72
C PHE A 92 -8.15 4.55 25.47
N ILE A 93 -7.44 4.97 26.52
CA ILE A 93 -6.25 5.84 26.39
C ILE A 93 -5.13 5.10 25.66
N ASP A 94 -4.93 3.82 25.96
CA ASP A 94 -3.94 2.98 25.30
C ASP A 94 -4.25 2.85 23.80
N LEU A 95 -5.52 2.68 23.42
CA LEU A 95 -5.93 2.65 22.01
C LEU A 95 -5.82 4.03 21.35
N LEU A 96 -6.08 5.10 22.10
CA LEU A 96 -6.02 6.47 21.61
C LEU A 96 -4.61 6.86 21.19
N GLN A 97 -3.58 6.43 21.92
CA GLN A 97 -2.19 6.83 21.64
C GLN A 97 -1.67 6.36 20.28
N ASP A 98 -2.23 5.26 19.76
CA ASP A 98 -1.83 4.67 18.47
C ASP A 98 -2.48 5.34 17.26
N LEU A 99 -3.48 6.22 17.48
CA LEU A 99 -4.16 6.92 16.39
C LEU A 99 -3.37 8.15 15.90
N PRO A 100 -3.63 8.63 14.67
CA PRO A 100 -3.16 9.94 14.21
C PRO A 100 -3.60 11.11 15.11
N GLU A 101 -2.79 12.17 15.23
CA GLU A 101 -3.04 13.29 16.15
C GLU A 101 -4.41 13.99 15.97
N ASP A 102 -4.90 14.08 14.73
CA ASP A 102 -6.21 14.65 14.41
C ASP A 102 -7.34 13.79 14.98
N LYS A 103 -7.23 12.47 14.83
CA LYS A 103 -8.16 11.49 15.42
C LYS A 103 -8.10 11.49 16.95
N GLN A 104 -6.90 11.54 17.51
CA GLN A 104 -6.71 11.64 18.97
C GLN A 104 -7.48 12.82 19.55
N LYS A 105 -7.38 13.98 18.89
CA LYS A 105 -8.06 15.20 19.29
C LYS A 105 -9.58 15.08 19.22
N ASP A 106 -10.11 14.46 18.18
CA ASP A 106 -11.56 14.30 18.02
C ASP A 106 -12.16 13.39 19.10
N TYR A 107 -11.54 12.25 19.37
CA TYR A 107 -11.96 11.32 20.41
C TYR A 107 -11.85 11.91 21.82
N ALA A 108 -10.72 12.55 22.13
CA ALA A 108 -10.55 13.19 23.43
C ALA A 108 -11.55 14.34 23.61
N LYS A 109 -11.88 15.08 22.55
CA LYS A 109 -12.90 16.14 22.61
C LYS A 109 -14.28 15.60 22.97
N ASP A 110 -14.62 14.38 22.54
CA ASP A 110 -15.88 13.75 22.90
C ASP A 110 -15.90 13.27 24.36
N ILE A 111 -14.77 12.78 24.90
CA ILE A 111 -14.59 12.59 26.35
C ILE A 111 -14.82 13.91 27.10
N TYR A 112 -14.21 15.00 26.63
CA TYR A 112 -14.33 16.30 27.28
C TYR A 112 -15.77 16.83 27.32
N LYS A 113 -16.53 16.65 26.22
CA LYS A 113 -17.95 17.05 26.16
C LYS A 113 -18.83 16.20 27.09
N ASN A 114 -18.59 14.89 27.12
CA ASN A 114 -19.43 13.94 27.83
C ASN A 114 -19.01 13.75 29.29
N LYS A 115 -17.81 14.23 29.65
CA LYS A 115 -17.14 14.07 30.95
C LYS A 115 -16.84 12.64 31.37
N SER A 116 -17.12 11.65 30.51
CA SER A 116 -16.86 10.24 30.77
C SER A 116 -16.64 9.48 29.47
N LEU A 117 -16.02 8.31 29.56
CA LEU A 117 -15.97 7.36 28.47
C LEU A 117 -17.36 6.73 28.28
N THR A 118 -17.86 6.71 27.05
CA THR A 118 -19.06 5.94 26.69
C THR A 118 -18.65 4.61 26.06
N PRO A 119 -19.44 3.54 26.24
CA PRO A 119 -19.19 2.25 25.58
C PRO A 119 -19.08 2.39 24.06
N GLU A 120 -19.92 3.25 23.46
CA GLU A 120 -19.90 3.55 22.02
C GLU A 120 -18.57 4.12 21.56
N LEU A 121 -17.94 4.99 22.36
CA LEU A 121 -16.67 5.61 22.00
C LEU A 121 -15.52 4.58 22.05
N LEU A 122 -15.52 3.71 23.06
CA LEU A 122 -14.57 2.60 23.17
C LEU A 122 -14.76 1.58 22.04
N GLU A 123 -16.00 1.26 21.69
CA GLU A 123 -16.27 0.36 20.58
C GLU A 123 -15.84 0.97 19.23
N LYS A 124 -16.11 2.26 19.02
CA LYS A 124 -15.73 2.97 17.80
C LYS A 124 -14.20 2.98 17.60
N ILE A 125 -13.43 3.26 18.66
CA ILE A 125 -11.96 3.22 18.56
C ILE A 125 -11.43 1.80 18.35
N LYS A 126 -12.05 0.78 18.98
CA LYS A 126 -11.72 -0.63 18.73
C LYS A 126 -11.99 -1.03 17.28
N GLN A 127 -13.10 -0.58 16.70
CA GLN A 127 -13.44 -0.83 15.30
C GLN A 127 -12.47 -0.15 14.35
N GLU A 128 -12.10 1.12 14.60
CA GLU A 128 -11.10 1.82 13.77
C GLU A 128 -9.72 1.15 13.86
N GLN A 129 -9.28 0.72 15.06
CA GLN A 129 -8.05 -0.06 15.20
C GLN A 129 -8.12 -1.49 14.63
N THR A 130 -9.30 -2.10 14.60
CA THR A 130 -9.50 -3.43 13.99
C THR A 130 -9.55 -3.33 12.46
N ALA A 131 -10.04 -2.21 11.92
CA ALA A 131 -9.96 -1.86 10.51
C ALA A 131 -8.52 -1.50 10.08
N GLU A 132 -7.71 -0.96 11.00
CA GLU A 132 -6.29 -0.61 10.77
C GLU A 132 -5.28 -1.67 11.26
N LYS A 133 -5.73 -2.80 11.82
CA LYS A 133 -4.82 -3.84 12.33
C LYS A 133 -3.94 -4.35 11.17
N PRO A 134 -2.61 -4.44 11.34
CA PRO A 134 -1.73 -4.97 10.31
C PRO A 134 -2.11 -6.43 10.09
N ILE A 135 -2.63 -6.72 8.89
CA ILE A 135 -2.80 -8.07 8.39
C ILE A 135 -1.45 -8.77 8.58
N THR A 136 -1.43 -9.83 9.39
CA THR A 136 -0.23 -10.64 9.59
C THR A 136 0.26 -11.15 8.24
N ILE A 137 1.59 -11.29 8.10
CA ILE A 137 2.21 -11.76 6.86
C ILE A 137 1.58 -13.08 6.40
N ASP A 138 1.20 -13.95 7.35
CA ASP A 138 0.53 -15.22 7.07
C ASP A 138 -0.90 -15.05 6.51
N ASP A 139 -1.70 -14.15 7.06
CA ASP A 139 -3.06 -13.86 6.55
C ASP A 139 -3.03 -13.17 5.17
N LYS A 140 -1.96 -12.42 4.88
CA LYS A 140 -1.71 -11.85 3.55
C LYS A 140 -1.21 -12.90 2.57
N ILE A 141 -0.33 -13.82 2.98
CA ILE A 141 0.11 -14.92 2.11
C ILE A 141 -1.08 -15.82 1.75
N ASP A 142 -1.98 -16.11 2.68
CA ASP A 142 -3.19 -16.90 2.41
C ASP A 142 -4.19 -16.15 1.50
N LYS A 143 -4.30 -14.82 1.62
CA LYS A 143 -5.10 -14.00 0.68
C LYS A 143 -4.42 -13.78 -0.68
N ILE A 144 -3.09 -13.75 -0.74
CA ILE A 144 -2.29 -13.63 -1.97
C ILE A 144 -2.20 -14.98 -2.70
N THR A 145 -2.31 -16.10 -1.98
CA THR A 145 -2.36 -17.45 -2.57
C THR A 145 -3.77 -17.92 -2.90
N GLN A 146 -4.81 -17.31 -2.32
CA GLN A 146 -6.16 -17.39 -2.89
C GLN A 146 -6.16 -16.60 -4.20
N LYS A 147 -6.21 -17.34 -5.31
CA LYS A 147 -6.35 -16.78 -6.64
C LYS A 147 -7.55 -15.81 -6.62
N PRO A 148 -7.35 -14.52 -6.91
CA PRO A 148 -8.42 -13.54 -6.83
C PRO A 148 -9.60 -13.96 -7.71
N GLU A 149 -10.83 -13.64 -7.29
CA GLU A 149 -12.05 -13.99 -8.04
C GLU A 149 -12.01 -13.39 -9.46
N ASN A 150 -11.34 -12.25 -9.63
CA ASN A 150 -11.02 -11.61 -10.91
C ASN A 150 -9.51 -11.66 -11.18
N PRO A 151 -9.06 -11.76 -12.44
CA PRO A 151 -7.65 -11.59 -12.77
C PRO A 151 -7.16 -10.20 -12.38
N VAL A 152 -5.92 -10.09 -11.90
CA VAL A 152 -5.28 -8.80 -11.66
C VAL A 152 -5.10 -8.08 -13.00
N ASP A 153 -5.66 -6.90 -13.14
CA ASP A 153 -5.47 -6.02 -14.28
C ASP A 153 -4.62 -4.78 -13.93
N ILE A 154 -4.03 -4.20 -14.96
CA ILE A 154 -3.33 -2.91 -14.88
C ILE A 154 -4.12 -1.87 -15.68
N TYR A 155 -4.41 -0.74 -15.03
CA TYR A 155 -4.97 0.46 -15.65
C TYR A 155 -3.98 1.61 -15.56
N ALA A 156 -3.98 2.50 -16.56
CA ALA A 156 -3.13 3.66 -16.56
C ALA A 156 -3.81 4.93 -17.09
N VAL A 157 -3.53 6.05 -16.44
CA VAL A 157 -3.76 7.39 -17.00
C VAL A 157 -2.44 8.13 -17.07
N ILE A 158 -2.00 8.46 -18.28
CA ILE A 158 -0.74 9.14 -18.54
C ILE A 158 -1.08 10.50 -19.16
N ALA A 159 -0.62 11.61 -18.57
CA ALA A 159 -1.00 12.94 -19.05
C ALA A 159 0.07 14.00 -18.84
N ASN A 160 0.47 14.71 -19.92
CA ASN A 160 1.32 15.91 -19.78
C ASN A 160 0.53 17.22 -19.91
N GLY A 161 0.73 18.14 -18.97
CA GLY A 161 -0.07 19.36 -18.94
C GLY A 161 0.43 20.46 -19.87
N ALA A 162 1.74 20.68 -19.90
CA ALA A 162 2.36 21.65 -20.80
C ALA A 162 3.83 21.28 -21.00
N ASP A 163 4.18 20.92 -22.24
CA ASP A 163 5.56 20.79 -22.68
C ASP A 163 5.92 22.04 -23.49
N ASP A 164 6.67 22.95 -22.86
CA ASP A 164 7.16 24.15 -23.53
C ASP A 164 8.49 23.87 -24.27
N GLU A 165 8.88 24.76 -25.18
CA GLU A 165 10.13 24.59 -25.94
C GLU A 165 11.38 24.49 -25.04
N ASN A 166 11.32 25.01 -23.81
CA ASN A 166 12.44 24.97 -22.88
C ASN A 166 12.64 23.56 -22.30
N LEU A 167 11.56 22.80 -22.18
CA LEU A 167 11.59 21.40 -21.74
C LEU A 167 11.99 20.43 -22.86
N ARG A 168 12.08 20.89 -24.11
CA ARG A 168 12.65 20.12 -25.24
C ARG A 168 12.06 18.71 -25.41
N GLY A 169 10.83 18.46 -24.97
CA GLY A 169 10.21 17.15 -25.09
C GLY A 169 10.49 16.20 -23.95
N CYS A 170 11.17 16.63 -22.90
CA CYS A 170 11.54 15.75 -21.80
C CYS A 170 10.33 15.04 -21.18
N GLN A 171 9.23 15.76 -20.96
CA GLN A 171 8.01 15.18 -20.38
C GLN A 171 7.35 14.15 -21.29
N ILE A 172 7.24 14.46 -22.59
CA ILE A 172 6.66 13.57 -23.59
C ILE A 172 7.50 12.31 -23.72
N THR A 173 8.82 12.47 -23.81
CA THR A 173 9.78 11.36 -23.82
C THR A 173 9.58 10.47 -22.59
N SER A 174 9.56 11.04 -21.39
CA SER A 174 9.29 10.27 -20.16
C SER A 174 7.96 9.51 -20.20
N MET A 175 6.91 10.09 -20.78
CA MET A 175 5.60 9.44 -20.91
C MET A 175 5.57 8.32 -21.94
N LEU A 176 6.15 8.53 -23.10
CA LEU A 176 6.27 7.51 -24.14
C LEU A 176 7.06 6.30 -23.63
N SER A 177 8.09 6.55 -22.81
CA SER A 177 8.82 5.47 -22.17
C SER A 177 7.97 4.68 -21.19
N PHE A 178 7.12 5.37 -20.42
CA PHE A 178 6.21 4.71 -19.47
C PHE A 178 5.14 3.90 -20.20
N TYR A 179 4.55 4.46 -21.25
CA TYR A 179 3.67 3.73 -22.14
C TYR A 179 4.35 2.47 -22.68
N ARG A 180 5.59 2.56 -23.18
CA ARG A 180 6.34 1.41 -23.67
C ARG A 180 6.55 0.33 -22.61
N LEU A 181 6.85 0.73 -21.36
CA LEU A 181 6.93 -0.21 -20.24
C LEU A 181 5.62 -0.98 -20.04
N LEU A 182 4.48 -0.28 -20.03
CA LEU A 182 3.16 -0.92 -19.89
C LEU A 182 2.89 -1.91 -21.04
N LYS A 183 3.27 -1.55 -22.28
CA LYS A 183 3.15 -2.48 -23.42
C LYS A 183 4.03 -3.72 -23.28
N ASP A 184 5.25 -3.56 -22.78
CA ASP A 184 6.19 -4.68 -22.63
C ASP A 184 5.78 -5.66 -21.54
N VAL A 185 5.09 -5.21 -20.49
CA VAL A 185 4.47 -6.10 -19.50
C VAL A 185 3.14 -6.69 -19.97
N GLY A 186 2.57 -6.17 -21.06
CA GLY A 186 1.38 -6.74 -21.70
C GLY A 186 0.05 -6.02 -21.39
N VAL A 187 0.09 -4.77 -20.94
CA VAL A 187 -1.13 -3.98 -20.70
C VAL A 187 -1.84 -3.67 -22.03
N SER A 188 -3.15 -3.88 -22.08
CA SER A 188 -4.01 -3.53 -23.22
C SER A 188 -4.12 -2.02 -23.39
N ASP A 189 -4.23 -1.54 -24.65
CA ASP A 189 -4.48 -0.12 -24.90
C ASP A 189 -5.85 0.33 -24.36
N ASP A 190 -6.82 -0.59 -24.29
CA ASP A 190 -8.13 -0.32 -23.68
C ASP A 190 -8.03 0.07 -22.19
N ASN A 191 -6.94 -0.31 -21.53
CA ASN A 191 -6.69 0.01 -20.12
C ASN A 191 -5.75 1.21 -19.94
N ILE A 192 -5.24 1.81 -21.02
CA ILE A 192 -4.32 2.94 -20.98
C ILE A 192 -4.99 4.16 -21.61
N THR A 193 -5.35 5.14 -20.79
CA THR A 193 -5.77 6.45 -21.32
C THR A 193 -4.55 7.37 -21.44
N PHE A 194 -4.27 7.85 -22.65
CA PHE A 194 -3.07 8.62 -22.93
C PHE A 194 -3.35 10.03 -23.47
N PHE A 195 -2.96 11.04 -22.69
CA PHE A 195 -3.15 12.45 -22.95
C PHE A 195 -1.82 13.14 -23.24
N LEU A 196 -1.57 13.45 -24.51
CA LEU A 196 -0.35 14.14 -24.93
C LEU A 196 -0.65 15.51 -25.53
N TYR A 197 -0.02 16.54 -24.97
CA TYR A 197 -0.06 17.90 -25.49
C TYR A 197 1.35 18.41 -25.77
N GLN A 198 1.57 18.89 -26.98
CA GLN A 198 2.80 19.58 -27.36
C GLN A 198 2.50 20.75 -28.29
N SER A 199 3.15 21.89 -28.09
CA SER A 199 2.84 23.10 -28.85
C SER A 199 3.81 23.38 -30.01
N TYR A 200 5.00 22.78 -30.01
CA TYR A 200 6.12 23.21 -30.87
C TYR A 200 6.52 22.19 -31.96
N THR A 201 5.99 20.97 -31.94
CA THR A 201 6.20 19.97 -33.01
C THR A 201 4.93 19.16 -33.25
N LYS A 202 4.82 18.53 -34.43
CA LYS A 202 3.79 17.52 -34.72
C LYS A 202 4.30 16.10 -34.55
N ASP A 203 5.62 15.93 -34.55
CA ASP A 203 6.27 14.64 -34.29
C ASP A 203 6.46 14.48 -32.78
N ILE A 204 5.57 13.72 -32.17
CA ILE A 204 5.59 13.41 -30.73
C ILE A 204 6.68 12.39 -30.37
N ILE A 205 7.16 11.60 -31.34
CA ILE A 205 8.11 10.51 -31.11
C ILE A 205 9.54 11.08 -31.13
N HIS A 206 9.89 11.79 -32.19
CA HIS A 206 11.22 12.37 -32.36
C HIS A 206 11.32 13.74 -31.70
N THR A 207 11.09 13.78 -30.39
CA THR A 207 11.28 15.01 -29.61
C THR A 207 12.75 15.44 -29.62
N ARG A 208 13.02 16.71 -29.29
CA ARG A 208 14.39 17.21 -29.21
C ARG A 208 15.23 16.45 -28.17
N LEU A 209 14.65 16.04 -27.04
CA LEU A 209 15.35 15.19 -26.08
C LEU A 209 15.69 13.83 -26.70
N TYR A 210 14.73 13.20 -27.38
CA TYR A 210 14.96 11.93 -28.07
C TYR A 210 16.15 12.05 -29.04
N GLU A 211 16.17 13.08 -29.89
CA GLU A 211 17.29 13.32 -30.81
C GLU A 211 18.63 13.53 -30.10
N ILE A 212 18.65 14.31 -29.01
CA ILE A 212 19.87 14.54 -28.22
C ILE A 212 20.38 13.22 -27.65
N LYS A 213 19.49 12.38 -27.11
CA LYS A 213 19.85 11.09 -26.51
C LYS A 213 20.30 10.08 -27.57
N MET A 214 19.68 10.06 -28.75
CA MET A 214 20.11 9.24 -29.89
C MET A 214 21.51 9.59 -30.40
N LYS A 215 21.93 10.86 -30.26
CA LYS A 215 23.29 11.33 -30.54
C LYS A 215 24.28 11.07 -29.40
N GLY A 216 23.82 10.52 -28.28
CA GLY A 216 24.66 10.13 -27.14
C GLY A 216 25.57 8.93 -27.44
N ASP A 217 26.18 8.41 -26.38
CA ASP A 217 26.97 7.18 -26.46
C ASP A 217 26.12 5.97 -26.87
N LYS A 218 26.79 4.87 -27.21
CA LYS A 218 26.15 3.65 -27.70
C LYS A 218 25.12 3.11 -26.70
N GLU A 219 25.46 3.08 -25.42
CA GLU A 219 24.57 2.59 -24.35
C GLU A 219 23.29 3.44 -24.26
N THR A 220 23.42 4.77 -24.28
CA THR A 220 22.29 5.69 -24.26
C THR A 220 21.39 5.48 -25.48
N ARG A 221 21.97 5.27 -26.66
CA ARG A 221 21.20 5.02 -27.89
C ARG A 221 20.45 3.70 -27.84
N GLU A 222 21.10 2.62 -27.42
CA GLU A 222 20.46 1.31 -27.27
C GLU A 222 19.34 1.35 -26.23
N ASP A 223 19.55 2.06 -25.12
CA ASP A 223 18.53 2.27 -24.10
C ASP A 223 17.32 3.06 -24.64
N MET A 224 17.54 4.11 -25.44
CA MET A 224 16.45 4.83 -26.10
C MET A 224 15.69 3.95 -27.08
N LEU A 225 16.37 3.18 -27.93
CA LEU A 225 15.70 2.29 -28.88
C LEU A 225 14.86 1.20 -28.19
N LYS A 226 15.32 0.72 -27.04
CA LYS A 226 14.61 -0.31 -26.26
C LYS A 226 13.39 0.26 -25.52
N ASN A 227 13.52 1.48 -24.99
CA ASN A 227 12.56 2.01 -24.03
C ASN A 227 11.56 2.99 -24.65
N PHE A 228 11.57 3.19 -25.97
CA PHE A 228 10.72 4.17 -26.66
C PHE A 228 10.02 3.57 -27.87
N PRO A 229 8.78 3.99 -28.16
CA PRO A 229 8.15 3.70 -29.44
C PRO A 229 8.99 4.24 -30.60
N SER A 230 9.11 3.47 -31.68
CA SER A 230 9.86 3.89 -32.87
C SER A 230 9.00 4.69 -33.86
N ASP A 231 7.69 4.52 -33.80
CA ASP A 231 6.71 5.21 -34.65
C ASP A 231 5.43 5.58 -33.90
N LYS A 232 4.73 6.62 -34.38
CA LYS A 232 3.47 7.08 -33.80
C LYS A 232 2.37 6.00 -33.85
N SER A 233 2.40 5.10 -34.83
CA SER A 233 1.44 4.00 -34.93
C SER A 233 1.56 2.96 -33.80
N GLU A 234 2.66 2.95 -33.05
CA GLU A 234 2.80 2.12 -31.85
C GLU A 234 2.05 2.68 -30.63
N VAL A 235 1.55 3.92 -30.72
CA VAL A 235 0.94 4.65 -29.60
C VAL A 235 -0.50 4.98 -29.92
N SER A 236 -1.43 4.41 -29.13
CA SER A 236 -2.82 4.87 -29.11
C SER A 236 -2.92 6.16 -28.29
N ILE A 237 -3.35 7.25 -28.90
CA ILE A 237 -3.51 8.55 -28.23
C ILE A 237 -4.97 8.92 -28.28
N ASP A 238 -5.57 9.07 -27.12
CA ASP A 238 -7.00 9.35 -27.03
C ASP A 238 -7.29 10.82 -27.34
N PHE A 239 -6.42 11.75 -26.90
CA PHE A 239 -6.68 13.18 -27.03
C PHE A 239 -5.40 14.03 -27.18
N GLU A 240 -5.19 14.60 -28.37
CA GLU A 240 -4.08 15.55 -28.65
C GLU A 240 -4.39 17.00 -28.23
N LYS A 241 -5.63 17.28 -27.79
CA LYS A 241 -6.11 18.60 -27.34
C LYS A 241 -7.14 18.47 -26.23
N PHE A 242 -6.66 18.20 -25.03
CA PHE A 242 -7.49 17.94 -23.85
C PHE A 242 -7.35 19.06 -22.82
N LYS A 243 -8.28 19.09 -21.87
CA LYS A 243 -8.27 19.98 -20.70
C LYS A 243 -7.97 19.20 -19.43
N GLU A 244 -7.60 19.90 -18.38
CA GLU A 244 -7.37 19.32 -17.05
C GLU A 244 -8.57 18.48 -16.55
N LYS A 245 -9.79 18.91 -16.90
CA LYS A 245 -11.03 18.20 -16.56
C LYS A 245 -11.17 16.86 -17.27
N ASP A 246 -10.62 16.72 -18.47
CA ASP A 246 -10.68 15.45 -19.22
C ASP A 246 -9.79 14.39 -18.57
N VAL A 247 -8.62 14.80 -18.08
CA VAL A 247 -7.72 13.94 -17.29
C VAL A 247 -8.41 13.49 -16.00
N LEU A 248 -8.94 14.44 -15.22
CA LEU A 248 -9.64 14.15 -13.97
C LEU A 248 -10.86 13.24 -14.17
N LYS A 249 -11.62 13.49 -15.24
CA LYS A 249 -12.79 12.67 -15.60
C LYS A 249 -12.37 11.25 -15.95
N SER A 250 -11.27 11.06 -16.65
CA SER A 250 -10.79 9.74 -17.06
C SER A 250 -10.31 8.91 -15.88
N ILE A 251 -9.58 9.54 -14.94
CA ILE A 251 -9.21 8.91 -13.66
C ILE A 251 -10.46 8.41 -12.93
N SER A 252 -11.52 9.23 -12.83
CA SER A 252 -12.74 8.86 -12.12
C SER A 252 -13.60 7.79 -12.80
N LYS A 253 -13.24 7.39 -14.02
CA LYS A 253 -13.96 6.44 -14.86
C LYS A 253 -13.20 5.14 -15.10
N LEU A 254 -12.02 4.99 -14.48
CA LEU A 254 -11.29 3.74 -14.52
C LEU A 254 -12.18 2.63 -13.96
N ASN A 255 -12.26 1.53 -14.70
CA ASN A 255 -13.09 0.38 -14.35
C ASN A 255 -12.25 -0.66 -13.60
N SER A 256 -11.45 -0.20 -12.64
CA SER A 256 -10.62 -1.06 -11.78
C SER A 256 -11.42 -1.61 -10.61
N ASP A 257 -10.96 -2.73 -10.05
CA ASP A 257 -11.41 -3.29 -8.79
C ASP A 257 -10.28 -3.32 -7.74
N ASN A 258 -10.56 -3.86 -6.55
CA ASN A 258 -9.64 -3.85 -5.41
C ASN A 258 -8.36 -4.71 -5.60
N ASN A 259 -8.32 -5.59 -6.59
CA ASN A 259 -7.15 -6.40 -6.90
C ASN A 259 -6.25 -5.77 -7.97
N ASP A 260 -6.72 -4.72 -8.65
CA ASP A 260 -6.02 -4.11 -9.77
C ASP A 260 -4.92 -3.13 -9.34
N PHE A 261 -4.03 -2.86 -10.28
CA PHE A 261 -3.01 -1.81 -10.16
C PHE A 261 -3.37 -0.63 -11.08
N VAL A 262 -3.41 0.56 -10.50
CA VAL A 262 -3.77 1.79 -11.20
C VAL A 262 -2.58 2.74 -11.21
N TYR A 263 -1.98 2.96 -12.37
CA TYR A 263 -0.88 3.89 -12.55
C TYR A 263 -1.38 5.23 -13.05
N ILE A 264 -1.04 6.30 -12.35
CA ILE A 264 -1.37 7.66 -12.79
C ILE A 264 -0.07 8.43 -12.91
N LEU A 265 0.32 8.76 -14.14
CA LEU A 265 1.52 9.56 -14.41
C LEU A 265 1.11 10.95 -14.91
N LEU A 266 1.34 11.97 -14.10
CA LEU A 266 1.11 13.37 -14.45
C LEU A 266 2.46 14.09 -14.56
N ALA A 267 2.79 14.62 -15.73
CA ALA A 267 3.98 15.46 -15.91
C ALA A 267 3.60 16.87 -16.36
N SER A 268 4.04 17.88 -15.64
CA SER A 268 3.81 19.26 -16.06
C SER A 268 4.68 20.26 -15.29
N HIS A 269 4.53 21.54 -15.60
CA HIS A 269 4.96 22.59 -14.71
C HIS A 269 4.12 22.62 -13.43
N GLY A 270 4.79 22.85 -12.31
CA GLY A 270 4.16 23.01 -11.01
C GLY A 270 4.35 24.40 -10.45
N THR A 271 3.38 24.83 -9.65
CA THR A 271 3.43 26.11 -8.93
C THR A 271 3.94 25.93 -7.50
N LYS A 272 4.45 27.00 -6.89
CA LYS A 272 4.79 27.03 -5.45
C LYS A 272 3.60 26.73 -4.52
N SER A 273 2.37 26.87 -5.03
CA SER A 273 1.14 26.52 -4.31
C SER A 273 0.78 25.03 -4.44
N GLY A 274 1.58 24.22 -5.14
CA GLY A 274 1.30 22.80 -5.34
C GLY A 274 0.14 22.59 -6.29
N LYS A 275 0.11 23.29 -7.43
CA LYS A 275 -0.83 23.06 -8.54
C LYS A 275 -0.05 22.59 -9.77
N LEU A 276 -0.67 21.74 -10.59
CA LEU A 276 -0.09 21.28 -11.87
C LEU A 276 -0.73 22.06 -13.00
N LYS A 277 0.07 22.70 -13.85
CA LYS A 277 -0.41 23.49 -14.99
C LYS A 277 -0.87 22.57 -16.12
N PHE A 278 -1.99 22.87 -16.76
CA PHE A 278 -2.45 22.22 -17.99
C PHE A 278 -2.82 23.31 -19.01
N LEU A 279 -3.14 22.93 -20.25
CA LEU A 279 -3.40 23.87 -21.35
C LEU A 279 -4.37 25.00 -20.96
N ASP A 280 -5.51 24.65 -20.37
CA ASP A 280 -6.62 25.57 -20.06
C ASP A 280 -6.80 25.82 -18.55
N GLY A 281 -5.87 25.39 -17.70
CA GLY A 281 -6.10 25.47 -16.27
C GLY A 281 -5.02 24.83 -15.40
N TYR A 282 -5.44 24.44 -14.20
CA TYR A 282 -4.59 23.78 -13.24
C TYR A 282 -5.35 22.61 -12.61
N ILE A 283 -4.66 21.49 -12.42
CA ILE A 283 -5.11 20.45 -11.49
C ILE A 283 -4.65 20.86 -10.09
N GLU A 284 -5.59 20.93 -9.15
CA GLU A 284 -5.28 21.07 -7.72
C GLU A 284 -5.35 19.72 -7.00
N SER A 285 -4.56 19.54 -5.95
CA SER A 285 -4.51 18.29 -5.19
C SER A 285 -5.90 17.87 -4.66
N ASN A 286 -6.70 18.82 -4.17
CA ASN A 286 -8.05 18.52 -3.69
C ASN A 286 -8.99 17.99 -4.78
N GLU A 287 -8.81 18.43 -6.03
CA GLU A 287 -9.62 17.94 -7.15
C GLU A 287 -9.23 16.54 -7.55
N LEU A 288 -7.91 16.28 -7.64
CA LEU A 288 -7.39 14.95 -7.89
C LEU A 288 -7.84 13.98 -6.78
N LYS A 289 -7.73 14.39 -5.50
CA LYS A 289 -8.17 13.59 -4.35
C LYS A 289 -9.63 13.13 -4.49
N ARG A 290 -10.53 14.00 -4.96
CA ARG A 290 -11.94 13.64 -5.18
C ARG A 290 -12.13 12.59 -6.26
N GLN A 291 -11.24 12.53 -7.25
CA GLN A 291 -11.31 11.50 -8.29
C GLN A 291 -10.68 10.18 -7.82
N LEU A 292 -9.53 10.25 -7.13
CA LEU A 292 -8.87 9.04 -6.60
C LEU A 292 -9.74 8.27 -5.62
N LYS A 293 -10.59 8.95 -4.84
CA LYS A 293 -11.57 8.30 -3.95
C LYS A 293 -12.62 7.43 -4.65
N LYS A 294 -12.71 7.49 -5.98
CA LYS A 294 -13.65 6.71 -6.79
C LYS A 294 -12.96 5.57 -7.54
N VAL A 295 -11.66 5.40 -7.30
CA VAL A 295 -10.83 4.42 -7.99
C VAL A 295 -10.53 3.31 -6.99
N ASP A 296 -10.93 2.10 -7.33
CA ASP A 296 -10.59 0.90 -6.59
C ASP A 296 -9.20 0.39 -7.01
N GLY A 297 -8.59 -0.43 -6.15
CA GLY A 297 -7.28 -1.03 -6.41
C GLY A 297 -6.11 -0.25 -5.83
N THR A 298 -4.89 -0.70 -6.14
CA THR A 298 -3.65 -0.09 -5.67
C THR A 298 -3.22 1.04 -6.60
N ILE A 299 -3.29 2.27 -6.12
CA ILE A 299 -2.99 3.47 -6.91
C ILE A 299 -1.52 3.85 -6.75
N ILE A 300 -0.78 3.82 -7.85
CA ILE A 300 0.59 4.33 -7.95
C ILE A 300 0.54 5.65 -8.71
N LEU A 301 0.56 6.78 -7.99
CA LEU A 301 0.53 8.11 -8.60
C LEU A 301 1.92 8.75 -8.60
N MET A 302 2.38 9.00 -9.82
CA MET A 302 3.68 9.58 -10.16
C MET A 302 3.48 11.01 -10.67
N ILE A 303 4.14 11.97 -10.03
CA ILE A 303 4.10 13.38 -10.42
C ILE A 303 5.50 13.83 -10.84
N ASP A 304 5.67 14.11 -12.13
CA ASP A 304 6.88 14.75 -12.65
C ASP A 304 6.65 16.26 -12.84
N SER A 305 6.93 17.01 -11.78
CA SER A 305 6.69 18.46 -11.75
C SER A 305 7.54 19.13 -10.69
N CYS A 306 7.84 20.41 -10.91
CA CYS A 306 8.32 21.28 -9.83
C CYS A 306 7.33 21.26 -8.65
N TYR A 307 7.84 21.31 -7.42
CA TYR A 307 7.02 21.31 -6.21
C TYR A 307 6.07 20.10 -6.10
N SER A 308 6.39 18.99 -6.76
CA SER A 308 5.55 17.78 -6.76
C SER A 308 5.39 17.17 -5.37
N GLY A 309 6.41 17.22 -4.52
CA GLY A 309 6.29 16.81 -3.11
C GLY A 309 5.22 17.61 -2.35
N LYS A 310 5.07 18.90 -2.65
CA LYS A 310 4.04 19.76 -2.04
C LYS A 310 2.66 19.47 -2.58
N PHE A 311 2.56 19.20 -3.89
CA PHE A 311 1.32 18.74 -4.49
C PHE A 311 0.83 17.45 -3.82
N LEU A 312 1.72 16.49 -3.60
CA LEU A 312 1.39 15.22 -2.93
C LEU A 312 1.08 15.41 -1.44
N LYS A 313 1.81 16.26 -0.72
CA LYS A 313 1.48 16.60 0.66
C LYS A 313 0.09 17.20 0.79
N ASN A 314 -0.28 18.12 -0.11
CA ASN A 314 -1.60 18.73 -0.13
C ASN A 314 -2.72 17.73 -0.50
N LEU A 315 -2.39 16.65 -1.23
CA LEU A 315 -3.32 15.54 -1.48
C LEU A 315 -3.70 14.85 -0.16
N GLY A 316 -2.76 14.79 0.78
CA GLY A 316 -2.93 14.15 2.09
C GLY A 316 -3.08 12.63 1.98
N TYR A 317 -3.60 12.03 3.05
CA TYR A 317 -3.74 10.57 3.15
C TYR A 317 -4.94 10.03 2.34
N LEU A 318 -4.72 8.85 1.74
CA LEU A 318 -5.67 7.96 1.06
C LEU A 318 -5.18 6.51 1.29
N ASP A 319 -6.08 5.58 1.64
CA ASP A 319 -5.72 4.24 2.10
C ASP A 319 -5.00 3.37 1.06
N ASN A 320 -5.32 3.55 -0.22
CA ASN A 320 -4.90 2.70 -1.33
C ASN A 320 -3.87 3.36 -2.27
N TYR A 321 -3.12 4.36 -1.79
CA TYR A 321 -2.32 5.22 -2.65
C TYR A 321 -0.83 5.27 -2.26
N ILE A 322 0.01 5.25 -3.30
CA ILE A 322 1.47 5.39 -3.25
C ILE A 322 1.89 6.59 -4.10
N GLY A 323 2.54 7.56 -3.45
CA GLY A 323 2.94 8.82 -4.05
C GLY A 323 4.41 8.89 -4.41
N ILE A 324 4.70 9.22 -5.66
CA ILE A 324 6.07 9.37 -6.14
C ILE A 324 6.24 10.75 -6.80
N ALA A 325 7.05 11.62 -6.18
CA ALA A 325 7.31 12.97 -6.66
C ALA A 325 8.74 13.12 -7.21
N SER A 326 8.87 13.81 -8.35
CA SER A 326 10.19 14.10 -8.93
C SER A 326 10.96 15.23 -8.24
N ALA A 327 10.33 15.95 -7.29
CA ALA A 327 10.95 17.04 -6.55
C ALA A 327 10.44 17.12 -5.10
N PRO A 328 11.29 17.57 -4.16
CA PRO A 328 10.87 17.96 -2.83
C PRO A 328 9.81 19.08 -2.80
N GLU A 329 9.17 19.27 -1.63
CA GLU A 329 8.07 20.23 -1.44
C GLU A 329 8.36 21.63 -1.97
N ASP A 330 9.51 22.18 -1.62
CA ASP A 330 9.89 23.56 -1.97
C ASP A 330 11.01 23.62 -3.02
N SER A 331 11.11 22.58 -3.86
CA SER A 331 12.15 22.43 -4.88
C SER A 331 11.61 22.34 -6.30
N LEU A 332 12.44 22.74 -7.27
CA LEU A 332 12.18 22.54 -8.69
C LEU A 332 12.52 21.09 -9.08
N SER A 333 11.84 20.58 -10.11
CA SER A 333 12.18 19.29 -10.72
C SER A 333 13.32 19.47 -11.74
N GLY A 334 14.03 18.37 -11.99
CA GLY A 334 15.16 18.32 -12.92
C GLY A 334 14.82 18.35 -14.41
N GLY A 335 13.72 19.00 -14.80
CA GLY A 335 13.40 19.22 -16.22
C GLY A 335 12.94 17.97 -16.99
N GLY A 336 12.21 17.04 -16.36
CA GLY A 336 11.39 16.06 -17.09
C GLY A 336 12.01 14.69 -17.38
N GLY A 337 12.96 14.20 -16.58
CA GLY A 337 13.58 12.88 -16.78
C GLY A 337 13.19 11.81 -15.75
N PHE A 338 12.36 12.16 -14.78
CA PHE A 338 12.11 11.30 -13.62
C PHE A 338 11.44 9.97 -14.00
N PRO A 339 10.32 9.95 -14.75
CA PRO A 339 9.68 8.71 -15.14
C PRO A 339 10.62 7.83 -15.97
N TYR A 340 11.39 8.41 -16.91
CA TYR A 340 12.38 7.67 -17.69
C TYR A 340 13.38 6.88 -16.81
N TYR A 341 13.94 7.51 -15.78
CA TYR A 341 14.87 6.80 -14.89
C TYR A 341 14.19 5.78 -13.99
N LEU A 342 12.97 6.08 -13.55
CA LEU A 342 12.16 5.16 -12.78
C LEU A 342 11.84 3.89 -13.61
N ILE A 343 11.58 4.03 -14.90
CA ILE A 343 11.39 2.89 -15.83
C ILE A 343 12.66 2.07 -15.98
N ARG A 344 13.82 2.71 -16.12
CA ARG A 344 15.11 1.97 -16.15
C ARG A 344 15.32 1.16 -14.88
N TYR A 345 14.94 1.71 -13.73
CA TYR A 345 14.97 0.99 -12.46
C TYR A 345 14.02 -0.23 -12.50
N PHE A 346 12.76 -0.04 -12.92
CA PHE A 346 11.78 -1.13 -13.03
C PHE A 346 12.22 -2.25 -13.99
N ARG A 347 12.95 -1.92 -15.06
CA ARG A 347 13.48 -2.94 -15.99
C ARG A 347 14.69 -3.68 -15.45
N LYS A 348 15.48 -3.04 -14.58
CA LYS A 348 16.64 -3.67 -13.92
C LYS A 348 16.17 -4.62 -12.82
N ASP A 349 15.14 -4.25 -12.08
CA ASP A 349 14.55 -5.04 -11.02
C ASP A 349 13.03 -4.91 -11.03
N ASN A 350 12.38 -5.79 -11.78
CA ASN A 350 10.92 -5.80 -11.93
C ASN A 350 10.19 -6.45 -10.77
N THR A 351 10.93 -7.07 -9.85
CA THR A 351 10.42 -7.60 -8.59
C THR A 351 10.57 -6.62 -7.44
N ALA A 352 11.15 -5.44 -7.70
CA ALA A 352 11.37 -4.45 -6.68
C ALA A 352 10.05 -4.05 -6.02
N SER A 353 10.03 -4.17 -4.69
CA SER A 353 8.99 -3.57 -3.87
C SER A 353 9.17 -2.06 -3.84
N ILE A 354 8.12 -1.38 -3.42
CA ILE A 354 8.21 0.06 -3.20
C ILE A 354 9.22 0.39 -2.09
N SER A 355 9.31 -0.39 -1.02
CA SER A 355 10.31 -0.20 0.03
C SER A 355 11.74 -0.29 -0.51
N LYS A 356 11.99 -1.22 -1.43
CA LYS A 356 13.27 -1.36 -2.10
C LYS A 356 13.59 -0.14 -2.97
N LEU A 357 12.62 0.37 -3.74
CA LEU A 357 12.78 1.60 -4.51
C LEU A 357 13.21 2.78 -3.62
N VAL A 358 12.62 2.90 -2.43
CA VAL A 358 12.93 3.96 -1.45
C VAL A 358 14.31 3.78 -0.86
N GLU A 359 14.62 2.55 -0.46
CA GLU A 359 15.94 2.22 0.06
C GLU A 359 17.01 2.55 -0.98
N ASP A 360 16.83 2.13 -2.24
CA ASP A 360 17.74 2.39 -3.34
C ASP A 360 17.82 3.90 -3.68
N ALA A 361 16.70 4.62 -3.53
CA ALA A 361 16.66 6.08 -3.66
C ALA A 361 17.51 6.79 -2.60
N ASN A 362 17.40 6.36 -1.35
CA ASN A 362 18.10 6.93 -0.21
C ASN A 362 19.58 6.53 -0.15
N ASN A 363 19.88 5.27 -0.50
CA ASN A 363 21.23 4.68 -0.47
C ASN A 363 22.10 5.13 -1.66
N GLY A 364 21.50 5.79 -2.65
CA GLY A 364 22.22 6.50 -3.70
C GLY A 364 22.46 5.71 -4.98
N GLU A 365 21.83 4.55 -5.18
CA GLU A 365 21.73 3.97 -6.52
C GLU A 365 21.04 4.97 -7.47
N LEU A 366 20.02 5.69 -6.99
CA LEU A 366 19.39 6.79 -7.72
C LEU A 366 20.16 8.13 -7.63
N LYS A 367 21.20 8.28 -6.79
CA LYS A 367 22.03 9.52 -6.75
C LYS A 367 22.77 9.76 -8.08
N ARG A 368 23.05 8.70 -8.86
CA ARG A 368 23.59 8.85 -10.22
C ARG A 368 22.66 9.64 -11.15
N LEU A 369 21.37 9.76 -10.80
CA LEU A 369 20.37 10.54 -11.53
C LEU A 369 20.47 12.05 -11.26
N LYS A 370 21.38 12.50 -10.39
CA LYS A 370 21.62 13.92 -10.02
C LYS A 370 20.44 14.66 -9.37
N PHE A 371 19.31 14.00 -9.15
CA PHE A 371 18.15 14.56 -8.46
C PHE A 371 17.69 13.58 -7.38
N PRO A 372 17.41 14.02 -6.14
CA PRO A 372 16.78 13.17 -5.15
C PRO A 372 15.26 13.15 -5.43
N PRO A 373 14.71 12.09 -6.06
CA PRO A 373 13.26 11.95 -6.10
C PRO A 373 12.73 11.84 -4.67
N MET A 374 11.56 12.41 -4.43
CA MET A 374 10.88 12.30 -3.14
C MET A 374 9.77 11.27 -3.26
N VAL A 375 9.93 10.13 -2.61
CA VAL A 375 8.86 9.14 -2.49
C VAL A 375 8.10 9.43 -1.20
N ILE A 376 6.79 9.67 -1.30
CA ILE A 376 5.94 9.99 -0.15
C ILE A 376 4.99 8.83 0.09
N PHE A 377 5.11 8.25 1.29
CA PHE A 377 4.28 7.15 1.79
C PHE A 377 3.20 7.67 2.72
N PRO A 378 1.93 7.52 2.36
CA PRO A 378 0.87 7.61 3.35
C PRO A 378 0.72 6.28 4.11
N ASN A 379 0.92 5.12 3.45
CA ASN A 379 0.56 3.81 4.02
C ASN A 379 1.79 2.90 4.26
N LYS A 380 2.04 2.53 5.53
CA LYS A 380 3.11 1.58 5.92
C LYS A 380 2.92 0.18 5.31
N ASN A 381 1.67 -0.22 5.05
CA ASN A 381 1.35 -1.50 4.43
C ASN A 381 1.70 -1.56 2.93
N ALA A 382 1.94 -0.41 2.29
CA ALA A 382 2.31 -0.32 0.89
C ALA A 382 3.80 -0.60 0.62
N ALA A 383 4.61 -0.72 1.68
CA ALA A 383 6.05 -0.95 1.58
C ALA A 383 6.40 -2.21 0.77
N ASN A 384 5.63 -3.29 0.92
CA ASN A 384 5.90 -4.58 0.29
C ASN A 384 5.14 -4.80 -1.02
N ILE A 385 4.40 -3.80 -1.49
CA ILE A 385 3.69 -3.89 -2.77
C ILE A 385 4.74 -3.90 -3.89
N PRO A 386 4.69 -4.87 -4.83
CA PRO A 386 5.58 -4.86 -5.98
C PRO A 386 5.21 -3.71 -6.92
N LEU A 387 6.20 -3.15 -7.59
CA LEU A 387 6.00 -2.04 -8.52
C LEU A 387 5.29 -2.43 -9.82
N ILE A 388 5.36 -3.71 -10.19
CA ILE A 388 4.62 -4.36 -11.28
C ILE A 388 3.99 -5.60 -10.63
N PRO A 389 2.70 -5.90 -10.84
CA PRO A 389 2.08 -7.10 -10.27
C PRO A 389 2.82 -8.37 -10.72
N LEU A 390 2.95 -9.36 -9.84
CA LEU A 390 3.78 -10.56 -10.09
C LEU A 390 3.24 -11.43 -11.23
N GLU A 391 1.95 -11.31 -11.53
CA GLU A 391 1.27 -11.94 -12.66
C GLU A 391 1.76 -11.40 -14.00
N TYR A 392 2.31 -10.18 -14.00
CA TYR A 392 2.87 -9.52 -15.16
C TYR A 392 4.38 -9.72 -15.20
N ASN A 393 4.84 -10.41 -16.24
CA ASN A 393 6.26 -10.55 -16.51
C ASN A 393 6.69 -9.54 -17.57
N LEU A 394 7.76 -8.80 -17.30
CA LEU A 394 8.47 -8.10 -18.36
C LEU A 394 8.90 -9.15 -19.39
N LYS A 395 8.52 -8.93 -20.65
CA LYS A 395 9.14 -9.66 -21.74
C LYS A 395 10.64 -9.33 -21.73
N THR A 396 11.45 -10.29 -21.30
CA THR A 396 12.89 -10.21 -21.47
C THR A 396 13.18 -10.53 -22.92
N ASP A 397 13.55 -9.50 -23.69
CA ASP A 397 14.05 -9.65 -25.07
C ASP A 397 15.25 -10.60 -25.14
#